data_AF-A0A3Q7YC76-F1
#
_entry.id   AF-A0A3Q7YC76-F1
#
_cell.length_a   1.000
_cell.length_b   1.000
_cell.length_c   1.000
_cell.angle_alpha   90.00
_cell.angle_beta   90.00
_cell.angle_gamma   90.00
#
_symmetry.space_group_name_H-M   'P 1'
#
loop_
_entity.id
_entity.type
_entity.pdbx_description
1 polymer ?
#
loop_
_entity_poly.entity_id
_entity_poly.type
_entity_poly.pdbx_seq_one_letter_code
_entity_poly.pdbx_strand_id
1 'polypeptide(L)'
;MSDDRYVEPDRSMELSLSGSILLQLQDSSEISLPSLKVLQLIEVDDLDAKSLDILLSRCPILENLKLFYTHYSFAILRLQSSLLKRLEITIDNDAGGCLEIDAPGLKYLSLRNFTFSNAAAVGNLPNVKKADLARYSTPKSESVYPLLNLLRNLSGIKHLKMGCSITEVTEVFIIYMFLLYIYCVLILHNHSSMYK
;
A
#
# COMPACT_ATOMS: atom_id res chain seq x y z
N MET A 1 -22.56 42.33 13.67
CA MET A 1 -23.32 41.07 13.73
C MET A 1 -23.95 40.89 12.36
N SER A 2 -23.62 39.90 11.54
CA SER A 2 -23.02 38.59 11.78
C SER A 2 -22.30 38.11 10.51
N ASP A 3 -21.10 37.53 10.68
CA ASP A 3 -20.28 36.88 9.64
C ASP A 3 -20.76 35.44 9.50
N ASP A 4 -21.69 35.18 8.59
CA ASP A 4 -22.07 33.82 8.19
C ASP A 4 -21.22 33.40 6.98
N ARG A 5 -19.94 33.11 7.22
CA ARG A 5 -19.19 32.24 6.32
C ARG A 5 -19.77 30.83 6.46
N TYR A 6 -20.67 30.50 5.54
CA TYR A 6 -21.10 29.14 5.28
C TYR A 6 -19.84 28.35 4.88
N VAL A 7 -19.22 27.69 5.84
CA VAL A 7 -18.19 26.68 5.57
C VAL A 7 -18.97 25.50 5.01
N GLU A 8 -18.92 25.32 3.68
CA GLU A 8 -19.43 24.10 3.06
C GLU A 8 -18.82 22.91 3.81
N PRO A 9 -19.65 21.99 4.35
CA PRO A 9 -19.11 20.77 4.90
C PRO A 9 -18.41 20.05 3.74
N ASP A 10 -17.12 19.75 3.90
CA ASP A 10 -16.37 18.91 2.97
C ASP A 10 -17.10 17.55 2.90
N ARG A 11 -18.07 17.45 1.99
CA ARG A 11 -18.94 16.29 1.83
C ARG A 11 -18.12 15.23 1.09
N SER A 12 -17.15 14.67 1.80
CA SER A 12 -16.33 13.56 1.34
C SER A 12 -17.25 12.41 0.98
N MET A 13 -17.36 12.10 -0.30
CA MET A 13 -18.13 10.94 -0.75
C MET A 13 -17.29 9.69 -0.48
N GLU A 14 -17.91 8.75 0.23
CA GLU A 14 -17.34 7.47 0.61
C GLU A 14 -18.20 6.34 0.03
N LEU A 15 -17.54 5.34 -0.53
CA LEU A 15 -18.16 4.12 -1.04
C LEU A 15 -17.46 2.94 -0.38
N SER A 16 -18.25 2.10 0.30
CA SER A 16 -17.80 0.84 0.85
C SER A 16 -18.64 -0.29 0.27
N LEU A 17 -17.98 -1.23 -0.41
CA LEU A 17 -18.55 -2.47 -0.88
C LEU A 17 -17.95 -3.59 -0.02
N SER A 18 -18.80 -4.39 0.62
CA SER A 18 -18.38 -5.44 1.54
C SER A 18 -19.18 -6.72 1.36
N GLY A 19 -18.50 -7.85 1.49
CA GLY A 19 -19.05 -9.19 1.32
C GLY A 19 -18.95 -9.69 -0.12
N SER A 20 -19.43 -10.92 -0.35
CA SER A 20 -19.39 -11.68 -1.63
C SER A 20 -20.11 -11.00 -2.80
N ILE A 21 -19.59 -9.84 -3.19
CA ILE A 21 -20.04 -9.02 -4.30
C ILE A 21 -19.13 -9.34 -5.48
N LEU A 22 -19.73 -9.77 -6.58
CA LEU A 22 -19.02 -9.93 -7.84
C LEU A 22 -18.85 -8.56 -8.51
N LEU A 23 -17.61 -8.09 -8.65
CA LEU A 23 -17.31 -6.79 -9.29
C LEU A 23 -16.53 -6.99 -10.60
N GLN A 24 -17.26 -7.12 -11.71
CA GLN A 24 -16.69 -7.24 -13.05
C GLN A 24 -16.98 -5.98 -13.85
N LEU A 25 -15.93 -5.21 -14.17
CA LEU A 25 -16.05 -3.98 -14.95
C LEU A 25 -15.44 -4.16 -16.33
N GLN A 26 -16.14 -3.63 -17.33
CA GLN A 26 -15.66 -3.54 -18.71
C GLN A 26 -15.35 -2.09 -19.07
N ASP A 27 -14.52 -1.86 -20.08
CA ASP A 27 -14.11 -0.51 -20.48
C ASP A 27 -15.32 0.38 -20.86
N SER A 28 -16.39 -0.24 -21.36
CA SER A 28 -17.69 0.37 -21.68
C SER A 28 -18.57 0.72 -20.47
N SER A 29 -18.15 0.39 -19.25
CA SER A 29 -18.95 0.68 -18.05
C SER A 29 -19.07 2.20 -17.87
N GLU A 30 -20.29 2.72 -17.82
CA GLU A 30 -20.59 4.15 -17.61
C GLU A 30 -20.51 4.56 -16.12
N ILE A 31 -19.54 4.03 -15.39
CA ILE A 31 -19.34 4.40 -13.99
C ILE A 31 -18.46 5.66 -13.96
N SER A 32 -18.93 6.69 -13.26
CA SER A 32 -18.17 7.88 -12.94
C SER A 32 -18.46 8.28 -11.50
N LEU A 33 -17.43 8.31 -10.68
CA LEU A 33 -17.51 8.67 -9.26
C LEU A 33 -16.57 9.88 -9.00
N PRO A 34 -16.82 11.02 -9.66
CA PRO A 34 -15.87 12.14 -9.73
C PRO A 34 -15.64 12.84 -8.38
N SER A 35 -16.54 12.64 -7.41
CA SER A 35 -16.46 13.22 -6.07
C SER A 35 -15.99 12.22 -5.00
N LEU A 36 -15.69 10.97 -5.39
CA LEU A 36 -15.34 9.91 -4.45
C LEU A 36 -13.92 10.09 -3.91
N LYS A 37 -13.82 10.30 -2.60
CA LYS A 37 -12.55 10.46 -1.88
C LYS A 37 -12.13 9.21 -1.11
N VAL A 38 -13.08 8.36 -0.74
CA VAL A 38 -12.84 7.14 0.04
C VAL A 38 -13.49 5.95 -0.66
N LEU A 39 -12.69 4.93 -0.95
CA LEU A 39 -13.13 3.67 -1.53
C LEU A 39 -12.66 2.50 -0.66
N GLN A 40 -13.61 1.66 -0.24
CA GLN A 40 -13.34 0.44 0.49
C GLN A 40 -13.95 -0.75 -0.26
N LEU A 41 -13.13 -1.73 -0.61
CA LEU A 41 -13.55 -2.99 -1.23
C LEU A 41 -13.13 -4.13 -0.30
N ILE A 42 -14.10 -4.76 0.35
CA ILE A 42 -13.88 -5.75 1.40
C ILE A 42 -14.54 -7.07 0.99
N GLU A 43 -13.75 -8.14 0.89
CA GLU A 43 -14.26 -9.48 0.52
C GLU A 43 -14.99 -9.51 -0.84
N VAL A 44 -14.54 -8.69 -1.79
CA VAL A 44 -15.12 -8.64 -3.15
C VAL A 44 -14.61 -9.83 -3.95
N ASP A 45 -15.55 -10.62 -4.48
CA ASP A 45 -15.29 -11.83 -5.25
C ASP A 45 -14.90 -11.48 -6.69
N ASP A 46 -13.94 -12.24 -7.23
CA ASP A 46 -13.43 -12.13 -8.61
C ASP A 46 -13.08 -10.70 -9.06
N LEU A 47 -12.68 -9.82 -8.13
CA LEU A 47 -12.13 -8.51 -8.46
C LEU A 47 -10.77 -8.69 -9.13
N ASP A 48 -10.75 -8.72 -10.45
CA ASP A 48 -9.53 -8.77 -11.23
C ASP A 48 -8.84 -7.39 -11.29
N ALA A 49 -7.54 -7.39 -11.59
CA ALA A 49 -6.77 -6.16 -11.67
C ALA A 49 -7.35 -5.19 -12.72
N LYS A 50 -7.91 -5.71 -13.82
CA LYS A 50 -8.51 -4.89 -14.87
C LYS A 50 -9.73 -4.11 -14.35
N SER A 51 -10.62 -4.76 -13.62
CA SER A 51 -11.81 -4.13 -13.06
C SER A 51 -11.44 -3.10 -12.01
N LEU A 52 -10.43 -3.39 -11.18
CA LEU A 52 -9.92 -2.42 -10.22
C LEU A 52 -9.28 -1.20 -10.91
N ASP A 53 -8.46 -1.40 -11.95
CA ASP A 53 -7.86 -0.31 -12.74
C ASP A 53 -8.94 0.58 -13.37
N ILE A 54 -9.99 -0.04 -13.95
CA ILE A 54 -11.14 0.69 -14.47
C ILE A 54 -11.79 1.49 -13.34
N LEU A 55 -12.12 0.89 -12.21
CA LEU A 55 -12.78 1.58 -11.10
C LEU A 55 -11.96 2.78 -10.59
N LEU A 56 -10.65 2.59 -10.40
CA LEU A 56 -9.74 3.65 -9.94
C LEU A 56 -9.65 4.79 -10.97
N SER A 57 -9.64 4.49 -12.28
CA SER A 57 -9.67 5.51 -13.34
C SER A 57 -10.93 6.37 -13.30
N ARG A 58 -12.03 5.86 -12.73
CA ARG A 58 -13.31 6.58 -12.58
C ARG A 58 -13.47 7.32 -11.26
N CYS A 59 -12.45 7.27 -10.40
CA CYS A 59 -12.37 7.95 -9.11
C CYS A 59 -11.19 8.94 -9.09
N PRO A 60 -11.20 10.00 -9.92
CA PRO A 60 -10.03 10.84 -10.18
C PRO A 60 -9.50 11.61 -8.97
N ILE A 61 -10.30 11.79 -7.92
CA ILE A 61 -9.91 12.52 -6.69
C ILE A 61 -9.73 11.61 -5.47
N LEU A 62 -9.58 10.30 -5.69
CA LEU A 62 -9.50 9.31 -4.61
C LEU A 62 -8.31 9.58 -3.68
N GLU A 63 -8.59 9.73 -2.39
CA GLU A 63 -7.58 10.02 -1.37
C GLU A 63 -7.30 8.81 -0.46
N ASN A 64 -8.28 7.93 -0.25
CA ASN A 64 -8.17 6.78 0.64
C ASN A 64 -8.68 5.52 -0.08
N LEU A 65 -7.81 4.52 -0.18
CA LEU A 65 -8.13 3.22 -0.74
C LEU A 65 -7.89 2.12 0.30
N LYS A 66 -8.91 1.31 0.55
CA LYS A 66 -8.82 0.10 1.37
C LYS A 66 -9.30 -1.11 0.59
N LEU A 67 -8.47 -2.14 0.57
CA LEU A 67 -8.72 -3.40 -0.12
C LEU A 67 -8.50 -4.55 0.85
N PHE A 68 -9.45 -5.47 0.91
CA PHE A 68 -9.35 -6.70 1.69
C PHE A 68 -9.81 -7.88 0.83
N TYR A 69 -8.91 -8.82 0.60
CA TYR A 69 -9.12 -10.00 -0.24
C TYR A 69 -9.03 -11.27 0.58
N THR A 70 -9.95 -12.20 0.36
CA THR A 70 -9.96 -13.55 0.96
C THR A 70 -9.66 -14.64 -0.07
N HIS A 71 -9.89 -14.37 -1.35
CA HIS A 71 -9.72 -15.34 -2.44
C HIS A 71 -8.37 -15.15 -3.17
N TYR A 72 -7.95 -16.15 -3.94
CA TYR A 72 -6.66 -16.14 -4.66
C TYR A 72 -6.57 -14.94 -5.60
N SER A 73 -5.54 -14.11 -5.44
CA SER A 73 -5.24 -12.99 -6.32
C SER A 73 -3.79 -13.05 -6.76
N PHE A 74 -3.52 -13.63 -7.93
CA PHE A 74 -2.20 -13.66 -8.55
C PHE A 74 -1.92 -12.45 -9.46
N ALA A 75 -2.87 -11.51 -9.57
CA ALA A 75 -2.68 -10.34 -10.40
C ALA A 75 -1.74 -9.33 -9.73
N ILE A 76 -0.83 -8.76 -10.52
CA ILE A 76 -0.02 -7.61 -10.08
C ILE A 76 -0.95 -6.40 -10.00
N LEU A 77 -1.17 -5.89 -8.79
CA LEU A 77 -1.91 -4.66 -8.59
C LEU A 77 -1.03 -3.47 -8.96
N ARG A 78 -1.49 -2.63 -9.87
CA ARG A 78 -0.79 -1.40 -10.27
C ARG A 78 -1.52 -0.20 -9.70
N LEU A 79 -0.82 0.63 -8.95
CA LEU A 79 -1.41 1.80 -8.33
C LEU A 79 -0.57 3.03 -8.61
N GLN A 80 -1.09 3.90 -9.48
CA GLN A 80 -0.46 5.17 -9.83
C GLN A 80 -1.40 6.31 -9.45
N SER A 81 -1.05 7.08 -8.42
CA SER A 81 -1.88 8.22 -8.00
C SER A 81 -1.09 9.24 -7.18
N SER A 82 -1.12 10.50 -7.61
CA SER A 82 -0.53 11.61 -6.87
C SER A 82 -1.42 12.14 -5.74
N LEU A 83 -2.72 11.84 -5.77
CA LEU A 83 -3.71 12.34 -4.81
C LEU A 83 -3.96 11.37 -3.65
N LEU A 84 -3.61 10.10 -3.82
CA LEU A 84 -3.80 9.09 -2.79
C LEU A 84 -2.96 9.41 -1.55
N LYS A 85 -3.62 9.54 -0.40
CA LYS A 85 -3.01 9.86 0.91
C LYS A 85 -2.91 8.63 1.80
N ARG A 86 -3.82 7.66 1.64
CA ARG A 86 -3.88 6.43 2.44
C ARG A 86 -4.11 5.22 1.57
N LEU A 87 -3.30 4.19 1.80
CA LEU A 87 -3.45 2.89 1.17
C LEU A 87 -3.41 1.80 2.23
N GLU A 88 -4.42 0.93 2.21
CA GLU A 88 -4.52 -0.23 3.08
C GLU A 88 -4.88 -1.45 2.24
N ILE A 89 -3.99 -2.45 2.21
CA ILE A 89 -4.22 -3.68 1.46
C ILE A 89 -3.95 -4.87 2.35
N THR A 90 -4.90 -5.79 2.40
CA THR A 90 -4.78 -7.06 3.13
C THR A 90 -5.22 -8.21 2.25
N ILE A 91 -4.36 -9.21 2.13
CA ILE A 91 -4.72 -10.51 1.55
C ILE A 91 -4.74 -11.54 2.68
N ASP A 92 -5.88 -12.19 2.87
CA ASP A 92 -6.05 -13.28 3.84
C ASP A 92 -6.18 -14.63 3.11
N ASN A 93 -5.11 -15.01 2.40
CA ASN A 93 -4.94 -16.32 1.80
C ASN A 93 -3.46 -16.74 1.87
N ASP A 94 -3.11 -17.98 1.57
CA ASP A 94 -1.71 -18.44 1.66
C ASP A 94 -0.84 -18.01 0.47
N ALA A 95 -1.44 -17.59 -0.64
CA ALA A 95 -0.71 -17.20 -1.85
C ALA A 95 -0.08 -15.80 -1.76
N GLY A 96 -0.71 -14.90 -0.99
CA GLY A 96 -0.35 -13.49 -0.96
C GLY A 96 -0.66 -12.78 -2.29
N GLY A 97 -0.07 -11.61 -2.49
CA GLY A 97 -0.23 -10.84 -3.73
C GLY A 97 0.96 -9.95 -4.04
N CYS A 98 0.96 -9.38 -5.25
CA CYS A 98 2.05 -8.61 -5.79
C CYS A 98 1.61 -7.17 -6.10
N LEU A 99 2.39 -6.18 -5.66
CA LEU A 99 2.07 -4.76 -5.81
C LEU A 99 3.13 -4.02 -6.64
N GLU A 100 2.67 -3.12 -7.50
CA GLU A 100 3.43 -2.03 -8.12
C GLU A 100 2.77 -0.72 -7.70
N ILE A 101 3.51 0.17 -7.04
CA ILE A 101 2.99 1.40 -6.46
C ILE A 101 3.85 2.61 -6.80
N ASP A 102 3.24 3.65 -7.35
CA ASP A 102 3.80 4.98 -7.50
C ASP A 102 2.79 6.01 -7.01
N ALA A 103 2.95 6.42 -5.74
CA ALA A 103 2.01 7.31 -5.07
C ALA A 103 2.74 8.37 -4.25
N PRO A 104 3.26 9.45 -4.89
CA PRO A 104 4.09 10.44 -4.22
C PRO A 104 3.33 11.22 -3.12
N GLY A 105 1.99 11.30 -3.20
CA GLY A 105 1.14 11.92 -2.19
C GLY A 105 0.87 11.07 -0.95
N LEU A 106 1.31 9.81 -0.95
CA LEU A 106 0.96 8.83 0.08
C LEU A 106 1.55 9.21 1.43
N LYS A 107 0.72 9.20 2.48
CA LYS A 107 1.10 9.54 3.86
C LYS A 107 1.02 8.34 4.80
N TYR A 108 0.12 7.40 4.50
CA TYR A 108 -0.11 6.18 5.26
C TYR A 108 -0.12 4.97 4.34
N LEU A 109 0.67 3.96 4.69
CA LEU A 109 0.75 2.69 3.99
C LEU A 109 0.48 1.55 4.97
N SER A 110 -0.41 0.63 4.64
CA SER A 110 -0.59 -0.62 5.38
C SER A 110 -0.67 -1.78 4.40
N LEU A 111 0.26 -2.73 4.51
CA LEU A 111 0.32 -3.91 3.64
C LEU A 111 0.37 -5.16 4.50
N ARG A 112 -0.57 -6.07 4.28
CA ARG A 112 -0.56 -7.40 4.90
C ARG A 112 -0.58 -8.47 3.82
N ASN A 113 0.39 -9.39 3.85
CA ASN A 113 0.47 -10.52 2.92
C ASN A 113 0.70 -10.11 1.46
N PHE A 114 1.59 -9.15 1.27
CA PHE A 114 2.02 -8.65 -0.04
C PHE A 114 3.54 -8.75 -0.22
N THR A 115 3.94 -8.89 -1.48
CA THR A 115 5.29 -8.66 -2.00
C THR A 115 5.24 -7.67 -3.17
N PHE A 116 6.39 -7.38 -3.77
CA PHE A 116 6.52 -6.49 -4.93
C PHE A 116 7.16 -7.24 -6.10
N SER A 117 6.76 -6.93 -7.33
CA SER A 117 7.12 -7.71 -8.52
C SER A 117 8.62 -7.68 -8.81
N ASN A 118 9.27 -6.56 -8.51
CA ASN A 118 10.70 -6.33 -8.65
C ASN A 118 11.11 -5.05 -7.91
N ALA A 119 12.38 -4.65 -8.01
CA ALA A 119 12.87 -3.43 -7.38
C ALA A 119 12.33 -2.12 -8.02
N ALA A 120 11.86 -2.14 -9.27
CA ALA A 120 11.21 -0.98 -9.90
C ALA A 120 9.72 -0.85 -9.53
N ALA A 121 9.14 -1.87 -8.90
CA ALA A 121 7.74 -1.91 -8.51
C ALA A 121 7.37 -0.92 -7.40
N VAL A 122 8.36 -0.43 -6.64
CA VAL A 122 8.14 0.63 -5.64
C VAL A 122 8.71 1.91 -6.21
N GLY A 123 7.82 2.81 -6.63
CA GLY A 123 8.14 4.19 -6.96
C GLY A 123 8.50 5.00 -5.71
N ASN A 124 8.73 6.30 -5.90
CA ASN A 124 9.16 7.16 -4.81
C ASN A 124 7.98 7.47 -3.86
N LEU A 125 8.14 7.18 -2.57
CA LEU A 125 7.11 7.37 -1.53
C LEU A 125 7.57 8.39 -0.47
N PRO A 126 7.99 9.61 -0.85
CA PRO A 126 8.71 10.55 0.03
C PRO A 126 7.86 11.07 1.19
N ASN A 127 6.53 11.04 1.04
CA ASN A 127 5.60 11.63 2.01
C ASN A 127 5.05 10.64 3.03
N VAL A 128 5.38 9.34 2.92
CA VAL A 128 4.86 8.34 3.85
C VAL A 128 5.41 8.60 5.24
N LYS A 129 4.51 8.87 6.19
CA LYS A 129 4.86 9.13 7.60
C LYS A 129 4.62 7.92 8.49
N LYS A 130 3.70 7.04 8.10
CA LYS A 130 3.39 5.81 8.82
C LYS A 130 3.27 4.64 7.86
N ALA A 131 3.96 3.54 8.18
CA ALA A 131 3.82 2.27 7.49
C ALA A 131 3.55 1.13 8.49
N ASP A 132 2.58 0.26 8.20
CA ASP A 132 2.34 -1.01 8.90
C ASP A 132 2.48 -2.16 7.90
N LEU A 133 3.51 -2.99 8.06
CA LEU A 133 3.83 -4.08 7.13
C LEU A 133 3.73 -5.41 7.89
N ALA A 134 2.84 -6.32 7.50
CA ALA A 134 2.63 -7.58 8.23
C ALA A 134 2.59 -8.80 7.32
N ARG A 135 3.04 -9.97 7.82
CA ARG A 135 3.01 -11.26 7.10
C ARG A 135 3.55 -11.08 5.67
N TYR A 136 4.82 -10.69 5.52
CA TYR A 136 5.39 -10.49 4.20
C TYR A 136 5.56 -11.86 3.51
N SER A 137 4.88 -12.08 2.39
CA SER A 137 4.96 -13.36 1.67
C SER A 137 6.17 -13.31 0.72
N THR A 138 7.28 -13.91 1.14
CA THR A 138 8.32 -14.34 0.19
C THR A 138 8.03 -15.78 -0.19
N PRO A 139 7.87 -16.11 -1.48
CA PRO A 139 8.09 -17.49 -1.93
C PRO A 139 9.40 -18.01 -1.32
N LYS A 140 9.45 -19.28 -0.90
CA LYS A 140 10.57 -19.89 -0.15
C LYS A 140 11.97 -19.75 -0.78
N SER A 141 12.09 -19.17 -1.99
CA SER A 141 13.33 -18.88 -2.70
C SER A 141 13.53 -17.41 -3.11
N GLU A 142 12.65 -16.49 -2.73
CA GLU A 142 12.73 -15.09 -3.16
C GLU A 142 13.55 -14.22 -2.21
N SER A 143 14.26 -13.28 -2.82
CA SER A 143 15.14 -12.35 -2.11
C SER A 143 14.34 -11.34 -1.27
N VAL A 144 14.95 -10.92 -0.16
CA VAL A 144 14.51 -9.77 0.67
C VAL A 144 14.64 -8.42 -0.04
N TYR A 145 15.17 -8.38 -1.26
CA TYR A 145 15.39 -7.16 -2.05
C TYR A 145 14.14 -6.27 -2.19
N PRO A 146 12.92 -6.78 -2.47
CA PRO A 146 11.78 -5.90 -2.65
C PRO A 146 11.36 -5.20 -1.36
N LEU A 147 11.48 -5.85 -0.20
CA LEU A 147 11.29 -5.21 1.11
C LEU A 147 12.34 -4.13 1.38
N LEU A 148 13.63 -4.41 1.11
CA LEU A 148 14.69 -3.42 1.26
C LEU A 148 14.47 -2.21 0.34
N ASN A 149 13.99 -2.45 -0.87
CA ASN A 149 13.70 -1.40 -1.82
C ASN A 149 12.49 -0.54 -1.38
N LEU A 150 11.45 -1.17 -0.83
CA LEU A 150 10.35 -0.42 -0.21
C LEU A 150 10.89 0.51 0.87
N LEU A 151 11.68 -0.01 1.80
CA LEU A 151 12.20 0.77 2.93
C LEU A 151 13.09 1.93 2.49
N ARG A 152 13.90 1.74 1.44
CA ARG A 152 14.69 2.82 0.83
C ARG A 152 13.80 3.95 0.28
N ASN A 153 12.65 3.61 -0.30
CA ASN A 153 11.70 4.58 -0.84
C ASN A 153 10.82 5.25 0.24
N LEU A 154 10.79 4.71 1.46
CA LEU A 154 10.12 5.29 2.63
C LEU A 154 11.01 6.31 3.38
N SER A 155 11.69 7.19 2.64
CA SER A 155 12.70 8.13 3.19
C SER A 155 12.15 9.11 4.24
N GLY A 156 10.85 9.41 4.21
CA GLY A 156 10.19 10.36 5.11
C GLY A 156 9.47 9.76 6.32
N ILE A 157 9.64 8.45 6.58
CA ILE A 157 8.86 7.69 7.59
C ILE A 157 9.18 8.12 9.03
N LYS A 158 8.13 8.23 9.85
CA LYS A 158 8.22 8.54 11.29
C LYS A 158 7.81 7.36 12.16
N HIS A 159 6.88 6.54 11.68
CA HIS A 159 6.36 5.38 12.40
C HIS A 159 6.36 4.17 11.46
N LEU A 160 7.21 3.20 11.75
CA LEU A 160 7.23 1.91 11.07
C LEU A 160 6.79 0.82 12.05
N LYS A 161 5.78 0.05 11.67
CA LYS A 161 5.38 -1.17 12.37
C LYS A 161 5.59 -2.34 11.42
N MET A 162 6.21 -3.40 11.94
CA MET A 162 6.39 -4.65 11.21
C MET A 162 5.78 -5.80 11.99
N GLY A 163 4.75 -6.42 11.44
CA GLY A 163 4.07 -7.60 11.98
C GLY A 163 4.74 -8.88 11.49
N CYS A 164 5.36 -9.61 12.42
CA CYS A 164 6.06 -10.85 12.13
C CYS A 164 5.07 -12.01 11.90
N SER A 165 5.21 -12.74 10.80
CA SER A 165 4.75 -14.12 10.68
C SER A 165 5.81 -14.86 9.88
N ILE A 166 6.86 -15.22 10.58
CA ILE A 166 8.00 -15.96 10.06
C ILE A 166 7.76 -17.41 10.42
N THR A 167 7.06 -18.14 9.57
CA THR A 167 6.93 -19.58 9.71
C THR A 167 8.09 -20.25 8.97
N GLU A 168 8.94 -20.91 9.75
CA GLU A 168 10.00 -21.86 9.38
C GLU A 168 11.44 -21.30 9.20
N VAL A 169 12.10 -20.99 10.34
CA VAL A 169 13.53 -21.21 10.73
C VAL A 169 14.69 -20.72 9.82
N THR A 170 14.52 -20.38 8.54
CA THR A 170 15.57 -19.78 7.69
C THR A 170 15.71 -18.26 7.85
N GLU A 171 14.73 -17.63 8.49
CA GLU A 171 14.52 -16.18 8.55
C GLU A 171 15.13 -15.46 9.76
N VAL A 172 15.68 -16.18 10.75
CA VAL A 172 16.50 -15.54 11.80
C VAL A 172 17.69 -14.80 11.17
N PHE A 173 18.20 -15.32 10.05
CA PHE A 173 19.25 -14.70 9.25
C PHE A 173 18.80 -13.39 8.61
N ILE A 174 17.55 -13.31 8.16
CA ILE A 174 16.97 -12.11 7.55
C ILE A 174 16.76 -11.03 8.61
N ILE A 175 16.21 -11.38 9.77
CA ILE A 175 16.10 -10.45 10.91
C ILE A 175 17.48 -9.95 11.33
N TYR A 176 18.47 -10.84 11.42
CA TYR A 176 19.84 -10.48 11.78
C TYR A 176 20.46 -9.53 10.76
N MET A 177 20.28 -9.79 9.46
CA MET A 177 20.73 -8.89 8.39
C MET A 177 19.99 -7.55 8.41
N PHE A 178 18.71 -7.54 8.77
CA PHE A 178 17.91 -6.33 8.89
C PHE A 178 18.32 -5.47 10.09
N LEU A 179 18.57 -6.10 11.24
CA LEU A 179 19.13 -5.45 12.42
C LEU A 179 20.54 -4.91 12.15
N LEU A 180 21.38 -5.69 11.46
CA LEU A 180 22.71 -5.27 11.04
C LEU A 180 22.66 -4.09 10.06
N TYR A 181 21.72 -4.10 9.12
CA TYR A 181 21.52 -3.00 8.18
C TYR A 181 21.09 -1.71 8.90
N ILE A 182 20.09 -1.79 9.79
CA ILE A 182 19.67 -0.65 10.62
C ILE A 182 20.86 -0.13 11.44
N TYR A 183 21.62 -1.02 12.07
CA TYR A 183 22.80 -0.68 12.84
C TYR A 183 23.86 0.04 12.00
N CYS A 184 24.17 -0.46 10.80
CA CYS A 184 25.11 0.17 9.86
C CYS A 184 24.66 1.55 9.39
N VAL A 185 23.37 1.70 9.04
CA VAL A 185 22.81 3.00 8.59
C VAL A 185 22.82 4.02 9.72
N LEU A 186 22.46 3.61 10.94
CA LEU A 186 22.49 4.50 12.12
C LEU A 186 23.93 4.93 12.47
N ILE A 187 24.90 4.02 12.39
CA ILE A 187 26.31 4.37 12.63
C ILE A 187 26.84 5.32 11.56
N LEU A 188 26.60 5.02 10.28
CA LEU A 188 27.08 5.88 9.19
C LEU A 188 26.48 7.28 9.24
N HIS A 189 25.19 7.40 9.61
CA HIS A 189 24.54 8.69 9.81
C HIS A 189 25.14 9.45 11.01
N ASN A 190 25.46 8.76 12.11
CA ASN A 190 26.09 9.38 13.28
C ASN A 190 27.54 9.78 13.01
N HIS A 191 28.29 8.98 12.25
CA HIS A 191 29.67 9.29 11.90
C HIS A 191 29.75 10.47 10.93
N SER A 192 28.82 10.59 9.97
CA SER A 192 28.79 11.73 9.05
C SER A 192 28.42 13.06 9.73
N SER A 193 27.75 13.02 10.89
CA SER A 193 27.41 14.20 11.70
C SER A 193 28.56 14.67 12.64
N MET A 194 29.61 13.87 12.82
CA MET A 194 30.74 14.17 13.72
C MET A 194 31.92 14.89 13.03
N TYR A 195 31.91 14.99 11.70
CA TYR A 195 32.98 15.62 10.90
C TYR A 195 32.48 16.81 10.07
N LYS A 196 31.44 17.49 10.53
CA LYS A 196 30.90 18.70 9.91
C LYS A 196 30.88 19.86 10.90
#